data_AF-A0A821QKE4-F1
#
_entry.id   AF-A0A821QKE4-F1
#
_cell.length_a   1.000
_cell.length_b   1.000
_cell.length_c   1.000
_cell.angle_alpha   90.00
_cell.angle_beta   90.00
_cell.angle_gamma   90.00
#
_symmetry.space_group_name_H-M   'P 1'
#
loop_
_entity.id
_entity.type
_entity.pdbx_description
1 polymer ?
#
loop_
_entity_poly.entity_id
_entity_poly.type
_entity_poly.pdbx_seq_one_letter_code
_entity_poly.pdbx_strand_id
1 'polypeptide(L)'
;KFFFLFIFYFLAEKTDFKQNPIEHVLIDTFTGKLFYMRSFDLKYSDVLNDDDLPDRSCVFYVTHPQTLSTANIREVFSQWNLLSYDRFDLTTHIVAVSLKKDTIETMLTKMRTNDKNLIITPYDEYKSIVKSLFPKLIDTKTIASTSIFQNVITNTALNAVYKTIRDPSFPACRFETAENFRYALGEHEHTAGYDAT
;
A
#
# COMPACT_ATOMS: atom_id res chain seq x y z
N LYS A 1 -6.85 5.52 10.01
CA LYS A 1 -5.41 5.83 10.07
C LYS A 1 -4.61 4.88 9.17
N PHE A 2 -4.94 4.82 7.88
CA PHE A 2 -4.19 4.08 6.84
C PHE A 2 -4.33 4.84 5.51
N PHE A 3 -4.03 6.14 5.56
CA PHE A 3 -3.68 6.89 4.36
C PHE A 3 -2.16 6.95 4.37
N PHE A 4 -1.55 5.98 3.70
CA PHE A 4 -0.10 5.87 3.56
C PHE A 4 0.28 5.39 2.16
N LEU A 5 -0.61 5.67 1.21
CA LEU A 5 -0.31 5.71 -0.20
C LEU A 5 -0.38 7.18 -0.58
N PHE A 6 0.54 7.63 -1.43
CA PHE A 6 0.80 9.01 -1.84
C PHE A 6 1.76 9.77 -0.94
N ILE A 7 3.05 9.80 -1.31
CA ILE A 7 3.82 11.05 -1.18
C ILE A 7 4.75 11.35 -2.37
N PHE A 8 5.22 10.41 -3.19
CA PHE A 8 6.31 10.79 -4.11
C PHE A 8 5.95 11.22 -5.54
N TYR A 9 4.82 10.80 -6.14
CA TYR A 9 4.59 11.08 -7.56
C TYR A 9 4.04 12.48 -7.88
N PHE A 10 3.23 13.10 -7.00
CA PHE A 10 2.69 14.44 -7.29
C PHE A 10 3.79 15.53 -7.32
N LEU A 11 4.93 15.28 -6.67
CA LEU A 11 6.12 16.13 -6.74
C LEU A 11 7.01 15.76 -7.95
N ALA A 12 7.04 14.49 -8.37
CA ALA A 12 7.86 13.98 -9.47
C ALA A 12 7.56 14.59 -10.85
N GLU A 13 6.31 14.98 -11.11
CA GLU A 13 5.93 15.57 -12.41
C GLU A 13 6.30 17.05 -12.55
N LYS A 14 6.60 17.76 -11.45
CA LYS A 14 6.79 19.22 -11.47
C LYS A 14 8.21 19.72 -11.25
N THR A 15 9.15 18.86 -10.86
CA THR A 15 10.56 19.23 -10.68
C THR A 15 11.45 18.41 -11.61
N ASP A 16 12.39 19.07 -12.27
CA ASP A 16 13.37 18.45 -13.16
C ASP A 16 14.37 17.62 -12.32
N PHE A 17 13.96 16.41 -11.93
CA PHE A 17 14.72 15.46 -11.09
C PHE A 17 16.00 14.91 -11.75
N LYS A 18 16.35 15.37 -12.95
CA LYS A 18 17.45 14.86 -13.77
C LYS A 18 18.86 15.12 -13.21
N GLN A 19 19.00 15.82 -12.08
CA GLN A 19 20.31 16.27 -11.59
C GLN A 19 20.90 15.47 -10.41
N ASN A 20 20.15 14.57 -9.75
CA ASN A 20 20.66 13.80 -8.61
C ASN A 20 20.67 12.27 -8.86
N PRO A 21 21.85 11.65 -9.09
CA PRO A 21 21.94 10.23 -9.41
C PRO A 21 21.51 9.30 -8.26
N ILE A 22 21.61 9.72 -6.99
CA ILE A 22 21.21 8.91 -5.84
C ILE A 22 19.67 8.80 -5.76
N GLU A 23 18.96 9.87 -6.09
CA GLU A 23 17.50 9.90 -6.08
C GLU A 23 16.91 9.02 -7.18
N HIS A 24 17.54 9.01 -8.36
CA HIS A 24 17.13 8.15 -9.47
C HIS A 24 17.26 6.67 -9.12
N VAL A 25 18.37 6.29 -8.46
CA VAL A 25 18.58 4.91 -8.01
C VAL A 25 17.51 4.49 -6.99
N LEU A 26 17.14 5.35 -6.04
CA LEU A 26 16.08 5.03 -5.07
C LEU A 26 14.70 4.91 -5.73
N ILE A 27 14.35 5.83 -6.63
CA ILE A 27 13.08 5.79 -7.35
C ILE A 27 12.97 4.50 -8.17
N ASP A 28 13.99 4.18 -8.96
CA ASP A 28 13.98 2.95 -9.78
C ASP A 28 13.97 1.69 -8.91
N THR A 29 14.73 1.70 -7.81
CA THR A 29 14.81 0.55 -6.89
C THR A 29 13.48 0.29 -6.19
N PHE A 30 12.70 1.32 -5.86
CA PHE A 30 11.49 1.18 -5.03
C PHE A 30 10.16 1.34 -5.78
N THR A 31 10.21 1.66 -7.08
CA THR A 31 9.02 1.72 -7.92
C THR A 31 8.33 0.36 -7.95
N GLY A 32 7.04 0.35 -7.63
CA GLY A 32 6.18 -0.83 -7.62
C GLY A 32 6.21 -1.65 -6.34
N LYS A 33 7.07 -1.32 -5.37
CA LYS A 33 7.23 -2.10 -4.13
C LYS A 33 6.30 -1.60 -3.02
N LEU A 34 5.21 -2.31 -2.79
CA LEU A 34 4.23 -2.03 -1.73
C LEU A 34 4.52 -2.82 -0.45
N PHE A 35 4.54 -2.14 0.69
CA PHE A 35 4.85 -2.75 1.98
C PHE A 35 3.79 -3.77 2.40
N TYR A 36 4.24 -4.95 2.87
CA TYR A 36 3.35 -5.92 3.52
C TYR A 36 3.42 -5.79 5.04
N MET A 37 2.29 -5.45 5.66
CA MET A 37 2.16 -5.64 7.11
C MET A 37 2.06 -7.14 7.42
N ARG A 38 2.87 -7.60 8.39
CA ARG A 38 2.76 -8.91 9.07
C ARG A 38 3.06 -10.18 8.24
N SER A 39 3.68 -10.05 7.07
CA SER A 39 4.32 -11.21 6.43
C SER A 39 5.71 -11.43 7.03
N PHE A 40 5.99 -12.65 7.48
CA PHE A 40 7.31 -13.02 8.04
C PHE A 40 8.37 -13.21 6.94
N ASP A 41 7.94 -13.62 5.74
CA ASP A 41 8.85 -14.04 4.67
C ASP A 41 9.04 -12.95 3.60
N LEU A 42 8.08 -12.03 3.45
CA LEU A 42 8.11 -10.99 2.42
C LEU A 42 7.88 -9.61 3.02
N LYS A 43 8.82 -8.68 2.78
CA LYS A 43 8.73 -7.30 3.28
C LYS A 43 7.86 -6.40 2.40
N TYR A 44 7.73 -6.73 1.12
CA TYR A 44 6.93 -5.98 0.13
C TYR A 44 6.44 -6.90 -0.99
N SER A 45 5.52 -6.39 -1.81
CA SER A 45 5.11 -6.96 -3.10
C SER A 45 5.57 -6.06 -4.22
N ASP A 46 6.12 -6.61 -5.30
CA ASP A 46 6.16 -5.86 -6.56
C ASP A 46 4.81 -6.00 -7.30
N VAL A 47 4.08 -4.89 -7.38
CA VAL A 47 2.77 -4.83 -8.06
C VAL A 47 2.86 -4.27 -9.48
N LEU A 48 4.02 -3.80 -9.92
CA LEU A 48 4.21 -3.24 -11.27
C LEU A 48 5.03 -4.16 -12.17
N ASN A 49 5.97 -4.91 -11.60
CA ASN A 49 6.84 -5.84 -12.31
C ASN A 49 6.46 -7.28 -12.01
N ASP A 50 6.86 -8.19 -12.89
CA ASP A 50 6.80 -9.62 -12.61
C ASP A 50 7.79 -9.93 -11.49
N ASP A 51 7.31 -10.62 -10.46
CA ASP A 51 8.06 -10.89 -9.23
C ASP A 51 8.13 -12.40 -9.09
N ASP A 52 9.25 -12.93 -8.58
CA ASP A 52 9.47 -14.37 -8.37
C ASP A 52 8.73 -14.88 -7.12
N LEU A 53 7.58 -14.26 -6.83
CA LEU A 53 6.75 -14.58 -5.68
C LEU A 53 6.11 -15.96 -5.85
N PRO A 54 5.82 -16.66 -4.74
CA PRO A 54 5.01 -17.87 -4.78
C PRO A 54 3.65 -17.58 -5.43
N ASP A 55 3.07 -18.59 -6.07
CA ASP A 55 1.76 -18.50 -6.72
C ASP A 55 0.72 -17.84 -5.81
N ARG A 56 0.14 -16.74 -6.28
CA ARG A 56 -0.87 -15.94 -5.57
C ARG A 56 -2.27 -16.11 -6.14
N SER A 57 -2.51 -17.16 -6.93
CA SER A 57 -3.86 -17.47 -7.41
C SER A 57 -4.87 -17.69 -6.28
N CYS A 58 -4.40 -17.91 -5.05
CA CYS A 58 -5.20 -18.09 -3.85
C CYS A 58 -5.38 -16.83 -3.00
N VAL A 59 -4.90 -15.67 -3.46
CA VAL A 59 -4.99 -14.37 -2.77
C VAL A 59 -6.05 -13.50 -3.44
N PHE A 60 -6.91 -12.88 -2.62
CA PHE A 60 -8.03 -12.06 -3.08
C PHE A 60 -8.12 -10.75 -2.30
N TYR A 61 -8.46 -9.67 -3.02
CA TYR A 61 -8.89 -8.41 -2.45
C TYR A 61 -10.42 -8.42 -2.35
N VAL A 62 -10.92 -8.31 -1.13
CA VAL A 62 -12.35 -8.36 -0.81
C VAL A 62 -12.79 -6.97 -0.37
N THR A 63 -13.51 -6.27 -1.25
CA THR A 63 -14.04 -4.93 -1.01
C THR A 63 -15.52 -5.02 -0.64
N HIS A 64 -15.93 -4.24 0.36
CA HIS A 64 -17.30 -4.18 0.87
C HIS A 64 -17.72 -2.73 1.17
N PRO A 65 -19.02 -2.41 1.16
CA PRO A 65 -19.55 -1.14 1.65
C PRO A 65 -19.13 -0.85 3.10
N GLN A 66 -18.93 0.43 3.43
CA GLN A 66 -18.59 0.87 4.80
C GLN A 66 -19.67 0.54 5.84
N THR A 67 -20.91 0.35 5.39
CA THR A 67 -22.05 -0.03 6.23
C THR A 67 -22.00 -1.47 6.70
N LEU A 68 -21.17 -2.32 6.07
CA LEU A 68 -21.01 -3.73 6.45
C LEU A 68 -19.95 -3.90 7.53
N SER A 69 -20.30 -4.66 8.57
CA SER A 69 -19.39 -4.98 9.67
C SER A 69 -18.25 -5.87 9.17
N THR A 70 -17.03 -5.54 9.58
CA THR A 70 -15.82 -6.31 9.25
C THR A 70 -15.86 -7.75 9.75
N ALA A 71 -16.61 -8.03 10.83
CA ALA A 71 -16.71 -9.37 11.42
C ALA A 71 -17.26 -10.41 10.44
N ASN A 72 -18.05 -9.98 9.45
CA ASN A 72 -18.71 -10.87 8.50
C ASN A 72 -17.73 -11.50 7.50
N ILE A 73 -16.63 -10.82 7.15
CA ILE A 73 -15.74 -11.30 6.07
C ILE A 73 -15.00 -12.57 6.51
N ARG A 74 -14.47 -12.59 7.74
CA ARG A 74 -13.78 -13.77 8.25
C ARG A 74 -14.71 -14.98 8.34
N GLU A 75 -15.96 -14.76 8.72
CA GLU A 75 -17.00 -15.79 8.76
C GLU A 75 -17.31 -16.32 7.36
N VAL A 76 -17.53 -15.42 6.39
CA VAL A 76 -17.78 -15.78 4.98
C VAL A 76 -16.65 -16.66 4.42
N PHE A 77 -15.40 -16.35 4.75
CA PHE A 77 -14.24 -17.12 4.28
C PHE A 77 -13.87 -18.35 5.14
N SER A 78 -14.49 -18.53 6.30
CA SER A 78 -14.20 -19.69 7.18
C SER A 78 -14.52 -21.04 6.52
N GLN A 79 -15.54 -21.08 5.66
CA GLN A 79 -15.92 -22.28 4.89
C GLN A 79 -14.94 -22.61 3.75
N TRP A 80 -13.99 -21.72 3.45
CA TRP A 80 -13.10 -21.80 2.29
C TRP A 80 -11.64 -22.09 2.69
N ASN A 81 -11.39 -22.64 3.87
CA ASN A 81 -10.04 -22.93 4.38
C ASN A 81 -9.13 -21.68 4.39
N LEU A 82 -9.56 -20.69 5.17
CA LEU A 82 -8.88 -19.41 5.35
C LEU A 82 -7.45 -19.59 5.92
N LEU A 83 -6.43 -19.17 5.18
CA LEU A 83 -5.03 -19.16 5.60
C LEU A 83 -4.66 -17.86 6.31
N SER A 84 -4.95 -16.73 5.67
CA SER A 84 -4.61 -15.41 6.19
C SER A 84 -5.70 -14.40 5.87
N TYR A 85 -5.77 -13.38 6.74
CA TYR A 85 -6.74 -12.31 6.66
C TYR A 85 -6.11 -11.06 7.23
N ASP A 86 -5.98 -10.03 6.41
CA ASP A 86 -5.47 -8.73 6.81
C ASP A 86 -6.32 -7.61 6.23
N ARG A 87 -6.49 -6.54 7.00
CA ARG A 87 -7.18 -5.34 6.52
C ARG A 87 -6.21 -4.54 5.66
N PHE A 88 -6.63 -4.23 4.43
CA PHE A 88 -5.89 -3.36 3.52
C PHE A 88 -6.27 -1.89 3.72
N ASP A 89 -7.56 -1.58 3.71
CA ASP A 89 -8.09 -0.24 3.95
C ASP A 89 -9.41 -0.29 4.76
N LEU A 90 -10.19 0.81 4.79
CA LEU A 90 -11.44 0.87 5.54
C LEU A 90 -12.53 -0.10 5.04
N THR A 91 -12.45 -0.49 3.78
CA THR A 91 -13.46 -1.24 3.02
C THR A 91 -12.90 -2.47 2.33
N THR A 92 -11.58 -2.69 2.36
CA THR A 92 -10.90 -3.75 1.62
C THR A 92 -10.05 -4.60 2.54
N HIS A 93 -10.15 -5.91 2.36
CA HIS A 93 -9.35 -6.91 3.05
C HIS A 93 -8.57 -7.76 2.04
N ILE A 94 -7.37 -8.18 2.42
CA ILE A 94 -6.60 -9.19 1.72
C ILE A 94 -6.88 -10.53 2.39
N VAL A 95 -7.27 -11.51 1.60
CA VAL A 95 -7.66 -12.84 2.04
C VAL A 95 -6.87 -13.88 1.26
N ALA A 96 -6.21 -14.80 1.96
CA ALA A 96 -5.60 -15.97 1.35
C ALA A 96 -6.32 -17.24 1.80
N VAL A 97 -6.56 -18.17 0.87
CA VAL A 97 -7.22 -19.45 1.14
C VAL A 97 -6.34 -20.61 0.70
N SER A 98 -6.46 -21.77 1.35
CA SER A 98 -5.76 -22.99 0.94
C SER A 98 -6.71 -23.90 0.19
N LEU A 99 -6.93 -23.61 -1.09
CA LEU A 99 -7.82 -24.38 -1.97
C LEU A 99 -7.10 -24.79 -3.26
N LYS A 100 -7.55 -25.89 -3.86
CA LYS A 100 -7.12 -26.28 -5.22
C LYS A 100 -7.72 -25.32 -6.25
N LYS A 101 -7.07 -25.16 -7.39
CA LYS A 101 -7.47 -24.24 -8.47
C LYS A 101 -8.94 -24.42 -8.90
N ASP A 102 -9.39 -25.65 -9.12
CA ASP A 102 -10.80 -25.93 -9.50
C ASP A 102 -11.80 -25.51 -8.41
N THR A 103 -11.40 -25.61 -7.14
CA THR A 103 -12.22 -25.20 -5.99
C THR A 103 -12.27 -23.69 -5.85
N ILE A 104 -11.20 -22.97 -6.22
CA ILE A 104 -11.16 -21.50 -6.25
C ILE A 104 -12.22 -20.95 -7.21
N GLU A 105 -12.33 -21.51 -8.42
CA GLU A 105 -13.34 -21.05 -9.40
C GLU A 105 -14.78 -21.28 -8.89
N THR A 106 -14.99 -22.41 -8.22
CA THR A 106 -16.27 -22.71 -7.57
C THR A 106 -16.59 -21.72 -6.44
N MET A 107 -15.59 -21.39 -5.61
CA MET A 107 -15.71 -20.37 -4.56
C MET A 107 -16.08 -19.01 -5.17
N LEU A 108 -15.33 -18.55 -6.17
CA LEU A 108 -15.57 -17.26 -6.81
C LEU A 108 -16.98 -17.16 -7.39
N THR A 109 -17.44 -18.21 -8.06
CA THR A 109 -18.80 -18.25 -8.62
C THR A 109 -19.85 -18.14 -7.52
N LYS A 110 -19.75 -18.96 -6.46
CA LYS A 110 -20.71 -18.93 -5.34
C LYS A 110 -20.73 -17.60 -4.61
N MET A 111 -19.58 -16.99 -4.40
CA MET A 111 -19.49 -15.72 -3.70
C MET A 111 -20.09 -14.58 -4.52
N ARG A 112 -19.82 -14.56 -5.84
CA ARG A 112 -20.41 -13.59 -6.78
C ARG A 112 -21.94 -13.73 -6.87
N THR A 113 -22.49 -14.93 -6.72
CA THR A 113 -23.95 -15.14 -6.76
C THR A 113 -24.64 -14.86 -5.44
N ASN A 114 -24.01 -15.21 -4.32
CA ASN A 114 -24.66 -15.21 -3.01
C ASN A 114 -24.53 -13.88 -2.28
N ASP A 115 -23.45 -13.13 -2.50
CA ASP A 115 -23.20 -11.89 -1.76
C ASP A 115 -22.82 -10.74 -2.70
N LYS A 116 -23.85 -10.09 -3.25
CA LYS A 116 -23.70 -8.96 -4.18
C LYS A 116 -23.06 -7.72 -3.53
N ASN A 117 -22.94 -7.70 -2.20
CA ASN A 117 -22.31 -6.60 -1.49
C ASN A 117 -20.79 -6.78 -1.36
N LEU A 118 -20.25 -7.93 -1.74
CA LEU A 118 -18.82 -8.20 -1.74
C LEU A 118 -18.28 -8.19 -3.18
N ILE A 119 -17.24 -7.41 -3.38
CA ILE A 119 -16.46 -7.43 -4.62
C ILE A 119 -15.18 -8.22 -4.33
N ILE A 120 -15.00 -9.34 -5.02
CA ILE A 120 -13.85 -10.22 -4.86
C ILE A 120 -13.00 -10.12 -6.11
N THR A 121 -11.81 -9.58 -5.92
CA THR A 121 -10.84 -9.30 -6.98
C THR A 121 -9.64 -10.22 -6.78
N PRO A 122 -9.37 -11.18 -7.69
CA PRO A 122 -8.14 -11.96 -7.66
C PRO A 122 -6.90 -11.07 -7.67
N TYR A 123 -5.80 -11.55 -7.06
CA TYR A 123 -4.56 -10.79 -6.96
C TYR A 123 -4.05 -10.26 -8.31
N ASP A 124 -4.07 -11.07 -9.37
CA ASP A 124 -3.57 -10.67 -10.69
C ASP A 124 -4.43 -9.58 -11.36
N GLU A 125 -5.74 -9.62 -11.13
CA GLU A 125 -6.66 -8.57 -11.58
C GLU A 125 -6.39 -7.27 -10.83
N TYR A 126 -6.24 -7.34 -9.50
CA TYR A 126 -5.84 -6.19 -8.68
C TYR A 126 -4.50 -5.61 -9.14
N LYS A 127 -3.49 -6.45 -9.37
CA LYS A 127 -2.16 -6.04 -9.86
C LYS A 127 -2.28 -5.29 -11.18
N SER A 128 -3.11 -5.80 -12.10
CA SER A 128 -3.36 -5.16 -13.40
C SER A 128 -4.03 -3.79 -13.26
N ILE A 129 -5.01 -3.66 -12.37
CA ILE A 129 -5.69 -2.39 -12.08
C ILE A 129 -4.70 -1.37 -11.50
N VAL A 130 -3.93 -1.77 -10.47
CA VAL A 130 -2.93 -0.89 -9.84
C VAL A 130 -1.89 -0.43 -10.85
N LYS A 131 -1.38 -1.33 -11.68
CA LYS A 131 -0.42 -1.00 -12.74
C LYS A 131 -0.98 -0.03 -13.76
N SER A 132 -2.26 -0.15 -14.11
CA SER A 132 -2.92 0.77 -15.03
C SER A 132 -3.18 2.15 -14.43
N LEU A 133 -3.53 2.23 -13.14
CA LEU A 133 -3.87 3.50 -12.47
C LEU A 133 -2.62 4.25 -11.99
N PHE A 134 -1.60 3.51 -11.56
CA PHE A 134 -0.39 4.02 -10.93
C PHE A 134 0.84 3.40 -11.57
N PRO A 135 1.20 3.80 -12.80
CA PRO A 135 2.36 3.25 -13.51
C PRO A 135 3.69 3.54 -12.80
N LYS A 136 3.68 4.50 -11.85
CA LYS A 136 4.79 4.81 -10.96
C LYS A 136 4.23 4.93 -9.54
N LEU A 137 4.49 3.91 -8.74
CA LEU A 137 4.00 3.79 -7.36
C LEU A 137 5.18 3.63 -6.42
N ILE A 138 5.25 4.48 -5.39
CA ILE A 138 6.30 4.43 -4.38
C ILE A 138 5.63 4.43 -3.01
N ASP A 139 6.02 3.47 -2.18
CA ASP A 139 5.61 3.36 -0.79
C ASP A 139 6.75 3.82 0.14
N THR A 140 6.50 4.90 0.86
CA THR A 140 7.48 5.48 1.80
C THR A 140 7.78 4.54 2.95
N LYS A 141 6.84 3.68 3.34
CA LYS A 141 7.05 2.68 4.37
C LYS A 141 7.99 1.57 3.89
N THR A 142 7.87 1.13 2.64
CA THR A 142 8.83 0.20 2.03
C THR A 142 10.24 0.77 2.09
N ILE A 143 10.43 2.02 1.66
CA ILE A 143 11.74 2.69 1.70
C ILE A 143 12.25 2.78 3.14
N ALA A 144 11.44 3.28 4.05
CA ALA A 144 11.78 3.46 5.46
C ALA A 144 12.12 2.15 6.19
N SER A 145 11.58 1.01 5.72
CA SER A 145 11.85 -0.33 6.27
C SER A 145 13.08 -1.03 5.67
N THR A 146 13.82 -0.37 4.79
CA THR A 146 15.04 -0.95 4.20
C THR A 146 16.21 -0.92 5.17
N SER A 147 17.15 -1.85 4.98
CA SER A 147 18.38 -1.90 5.77
C SER A 147 19.24 -0.65 5.62
N ILE A 148 19.06 0.13 4.54
CA ILE A 148 19.76 1.40 4.29
C ILE A 148 19.42 2.42 5.39
N PHE A 149 18.16 2.44 5.86
CA PHE A 149 17.69 3.42 6.83
C PHE A 149 17.50 2.85 8.25
N GLN A 150 17.75 1.56 8.49
CA GLN A 150 17.44 0.91 9.78
C GLN A 150 18.14 1.54 11.00
N ASN A 151 19.32 2.14 10.81
CA ASN A 151 20.08 2.79 11.88
C ASN A 151 19.55 4.20 12.23
N VAL A 152 18.65 4.71 11.39
CA VAL A 152 18.23 6.10 11.38
C VAL A 152 16.72 6.20 11.59
N ILE A 153 15.95 5.37 10.88
CA ILE A 153 14.50 5.22 11.00
C ILE A 153 14.21 3.96 11.81
N THR A 154 13.92 4.14 13.10
CA THR A 154 13.56 3.05 14.02
C THR A 154 12.06 2.80 14.09
N ASN A 155 11.24 3.73 13.59
CA ASN A 155 9.78 3.64 13.56
C ASN A 155 9.26 4.17 12.22
N THR A 156 8.54 3.33 11.48
CA THR A 156 8.02 3.64 10.15
C THR A 156 6.59 4.21 10.14
N ALA A 157 6.11 4.72 11.28
CA ALA A 157 4.89 5.52 11.35
C ALA A 157 5.14 6.95 10.85
N LEU A 158 4.14 7.59 10.21
CA LEU A 158 4.34 8.84 9.45
C LEU A 158 4.99 9.93 10.28
N ASN A 159 4.38 10.18 11.44
CA ASN A 159 4.83 11.22 12.35
C ASN A 159 6.25 10.93 12.88
N ALA A 160 6.58 9.65 13.12
CA ALA A 160 7.92 9.29 13.57
C ALA A 160 8.96 9.52 12.47
N VAL A 161 8.69 9.05 11.25
CA VAL A 161 9.57 9.30 10.09
C VAL A 161 9.71 10.80 9.84
N TYR A 162 8.61 11.55 9.85
CA TYR A 162 8.59 13.00 9.67
C TYR A 162 9.47 13.72 10.70
N LYS A 163 9.39 13.34 11.98
CA LYS A 163 10.25 13.90 13.04
C LYS A 163 11.72 13.56 12.81
N THR A 164 12.04 12.31 12.44
CA THR A 164 13.41 11.89 12.15
C THR A 164 14.01 12.71 11.01
N ILE A 165 13.32 12.87 9.88
CA ILE A 165 13.87 13.58 8.71
C ILE A 165 13.91 15.11 8.88
N ARG A 166 13.26 15.65 9.92
CA ARG A 166 13.33 17.06 10.31
C ARG A 166 14.48 17.36 11.28
N ASP A 167 15.20 16.34 11.74
CA ASP A 167 16.40 16.52 12.54
C ASP A 167 17.46 17.31 11.72
N PRO A 168 18.15 18.31 12.31
CA PRO A 168 19.14 19.13 11.60
C PRO A 168 20.31 18.34 10.99
N SER A 169 20.53 17.09 11.38
CA SER A 169 21.52 16.20 10.80
C SER A 169 21.17 15.77 9.36
N PHE A 170 19.92 15.96 8.94
CA PHE A 170 19.49 15.71 7.57
C PHE A 170 19.50 16.99 6.72
N PRO A 171 19.73 16.86 5.40
CA PRO A 171 19.56 17.98 4.48
C PRO A 171 18.15 18.56 4.57
N ALA A 172 18.05 19.88 4.70
CA ALA A 172 16.76 20.56 4.71
C ALA A 172 16.05 20.38 3.34
N CYS A 173 14.90 19.70 3.35
CA CYS A 173 14.03 19.64 2.19
C CYS A 173 13.42 21.02 1.92
N ARG A 174 13.76 21.63 0.78
CA ARG A 174 13.18 22.89 0.33
C ARG A 174 12.02 22.59 -0.62
N PHE A 175 10.84 23.05 -0.26
CA PHE A 175 9.66 22.97 -1.12
C PHE A 175 8.93 24.31 -1.09
N GLU A 176 8.39 24.70 -2.23
CA GLU A 176 7.57 25.90 -2.36
C GLU A 176 6.11 25.49 -2.46
N THR A 177 5.29 26.07 -1.60
CA THR A 177 3.83 25.91 -1.67
C THR A 177 3.24 27.15 -2.34
N ALA A 178 2.23 26.97 -3.17
CA ALA A 178 1.53 28.10 -3.78
C ALA A 178 0.93 29.00 -2.69
N GLU A 179 0.90 30.31 -2.94
CA GLU A 179 0.67 31.38 -1.95
C GLU A 179 -0.63 31.20 -1.12
N ASN A 180 -1.62 30.50 -1.67
CA ASN A 180 -2.92 30.22 -1.04
C ASN A 180 -3.17 28.74 -0.72
N PHE A 181 -2.16 27.86 -0.86
CA PHE A 181 -2.29 26.40 -0.70
C PHE A 181 -1.27 25.89 0.33
N ARG A 182 -1.34 26.45 1.55
CA ARG A 182 -0.43 26.08 2.64
C ARG A 182 -1.23 25.63 3.86
N TYR A 183 -0.84 24.51 4.46
CA TYR A 183 -1.20 24.25 5.84
C TYR A 183 -0.48 25.23 6.75
N ALA A 184 -1.14 25.70 7.81
CA ALA A 184 -0.48 26.51 8.83
C ALA A 184 0.68 25.71 9.45
N LEU A 185 1.72 26.37 9.93
CA LEU A 185 2.77 25.68 10.69
C LEU A 185 2.21 25.28 12.05
N GLY A 186 2.30 23.99 12.42
CA GLY A 186 1.82 23.50 13.72
C GLY A 186 1.34 22.05 13.68
N GLU A 187 0.76 21.58 14.80
CA GLU A 187 0.04 20.31 14.82
C GLU A 187 -1.35 20.48 14.21
N HIS A 188 -1.73 19.53 13.36
CA HIS A 188 -3.05 19.47 12.73
C HIS A 188 -3.74 18.16 13.06
N GLU A 189 -5.07 18.17 12.98
CA GLU A 189 -5.82 16.93 12.95
C GLU A 189 -5.45 16.11 11.70
N HIS A 190 -5.42 14.79 11.86
CA HIS A 190 -5.14 13.89 10.75
C HIS A 190 -6.23 14.00 9.69
N THR A 191 -5.85 14.48 8.51
CA THR A 191 -6.67 14.51 7.31
C THR A 191 -5.88 13.93 6.14
N ALA A 192 -6.58 13.36 5.15
CA ALA A 192 -5.92 12.77 3.99
C ALA A 192 -5.05 13.79 3.22
N GLY A 193 -5.44 15.07 3.20
CA GLY A 193 -4.64 16.13 2.58
C GLY A 193 -3.39 16.46 3.38
N TYR A 194 -3.49 16.58 4.71
CA TYR A 194 -2.35 16.91 5.57
C TYR A 194 -1.33 15.76 5.65
N ASP A 195 -1.82 14.52 5.76
CA ASP A 195 -0.94 13.34 5.78
C ASP A 195 -0.23 13.10 4.42
N ALA A 196 -0.69 13.76 3.34
CA ALA A 196 -0.10 13.67 1.99
C ALA A 196 0.90 14.80 1.65
N THR A 197 0.98 15.85 2.47
CA THR A 197 1.90 17.00 2.28
C THR A 197 3.16 16.89 3.11
#